data_AF-A0A8H7CNI6-F1
#
_entry.id   AF-A0A8H7CNI6-F1
#
_cell.length_a   1.000
_cell.length_b   1.000
_cell.length_c   1.000
_cell.angle_alpha   90.00
_cell.angle_beta   90.00
_cell.angle_gamma   90.00
#
_symmetry.space_group_name_H-M   'P 1'
#
loop_
_entity.id
_entity.type
_entity.pdbx_description
1 polymer ?
#
loop_
_entity_poly.entity_id
_entity_poly.type
_entity_poly.pdbx_seq_one_letter_code
_entity_poly.pdbx_strand_id
1 'polypeptide(L)'
;MGLHLRIIIATVLLAVSLAGAQTSPIVDLGYAQYQGVVNPANNITHFLGIRYAAAPLGDLRFRGAATAGQHDRCTAGHERAQCLQGTSGTSPTNPFETRATEDIPAEDCLFLNVYYPSNAVGAPRSKLPTLVWIHGGGYVSGAASGYDEEDIINQSARGVVVVSIQYRLGVFGKPAIFFPRFFGSSRWVQLQGKASFLAFEIHIEYIKYNSCTSATDPMSCLRAVDANTLRAVNTNITAAPFFGTFVMVPVVDGVFIQQRPTLSLAEGKVNGEALLSVANSFEGTIFVNQNVAITAAQYSLELFPGFGTDQADIVSAMYANDGDELFQVNAVQGESIFICPTYYLLNAFPGRSFKGEFAIPPGLHGEDIAYYFPGGVAPPFNNPAFIDAFAQSFTSFIVNQDPNLKVDPTTITPHWNAFDNLYTEMLFNKTADNEPVVQPIFASGDLLERCAVWDSMGIFTSQ
;
A
#
# COMPACT_ATOMS: atom_id res chain seq x y z
N MET A 1 -82.64 35.09 -28.00
CA MET A 1 -81.64 35.25 -26.91
C MET A 1 -81.04 33.88 -26.67
N GLY A 2 -79.78 33.64 -27.06
CA GLY A 2 -79.13 32.33 -26.97
C GLY A 2 -77.65 32.52 -26.64
N LEU A 3 -77.17 31.87 -25.58
CA LEU A 3 -75.88 32.16 -24.98
C LEU A 3 -74.87 31.06 -25.35
N HIS A 4 -73.97 31.35 -26.30
CA HIS A 4 -72.92 30.39 -26.68
C HIS A 4 -71.75 30.43 -25.70
N LEU A 5 -71.77 29.49 -24.74
CA LEU A 5 -70.68 29.25 -23.80
C LEU A 5 -69.43 28.74 -24.55
N ARG A 6 -68.36 29.56 -24.59
CA ARG A 6 -67.05 29.15 -25.11
C ARG A 6 -66.20 28.58 -23.98
N ILE A 7 -65.97 27.27 -23.99
CA ILE A 7 -65.02 26.61 -23.09
C ILE A 7 -63.60 26.94 -23.55
N ILE A 8 -62.80 27.55 -22.68
CA ILE A 8 -61.37 27.78 -22.90
C ILE A 8 -60.62 26.60 -22.27
N ILE A 9 -60.03 25.73 -23.10
CA ILE A 9 -59.14 24.67 -22.63
C ILE A 9 -57.75 25.28 -22.45
N ALA A 10 -57.34 25.52 -21.21
CA ALA A 10 -55.99 25.97 -20.89
C ALA A 10 -55.01 24.79 -20.91
N THR A 11 -54.21 24.67 -21.97
CA THR A 11 -53.20 23.62 -22.10
C THR A 11 -52.00 23.92 -21.20
N VAL A 12 -51.92 23.26 -20.04
CA VAL A 12 -50.73 23.33 -19.17
C VAL A 12 -49.60 22.54 -19.84
N LEU A 13 -48.64 23.23 -20.45
CA LEU A 13 -47.38 22.60 -20.84
C LEU A 13 -46.58 22.30 -19.58
N LEU A 14 -46.54 21.02 -19.19
CA LEU A 14 -45.60 20.55 -18.18
C LEU A 14 -44.21 20.53 -18.80
N ALA A 15 -43.38 21.51 -18.45
CA ALA A 15 -42.00 21.59 -18.92
C ALA A 15 -41.15 20.51 -18.23
N VAL A 16 -41.15 19.30 -18.79
CA VAL A 16 -40.27 18.22 -18.36
C VAL A 16 -38.82 18.65 -18.65
N SER A 17 -38.08 19.00 -17.60
CA SER A 17 -36.65 19.26 -17.71
C SER A 17 -35.93 17.94 -18.02
N LEU A 18 -35.66 17.72 -19.31
CA LEU A 18 -34.70 16.72 -19.76
C LEU A 18 -33.33 17.07 -19.15
N ALA A 19 -32.99 16.40 -18.05
CA ALA A 19 -31.65 16.40 -17.52
C ALA A 19 -30.73 15.87 -18.63
N GLY A 20 -29.86 16.74 -19.16
CA GLY A 20 -28.96 16.36 -20.25
C GLY A 20 -28.05 15.23 -19.78
N ALA A 21 -28.04 14.11 -20.51
CA ALA A 21 -27.17 12.99 -20.19
C ALA A 21 -25.72 13.46 -20.20
N GLN A 22 -25.07 13.43 -19.03
CA GLN A 22 -23.69 13.87 -18.84
C GLN A 22 -22.78 12.99 -19.69
N THR A 23 -22.22 13.55 -20.76
CA THR A 23 -21.46 12.78 -21.73
C THR A 23 -20.14 12.32 -21.12
N SER A 24 -19.91 11.00 -21.13
CA SER A 24 -18.63 10.38 -20.75
C SER A 24 -17.46 11.15 -21.37
N PRO A 25 -16.55 11.72 -20.56
CA PRO A 25 -15.42 12.47 -21.09
C PRO A 25 -14.41 11.55 -21.78
N ILE A 26 -13.70 12.11 -22.76
CA ILE A 26 -12.62 11.44 -23.48
C ILE A 26 -11.33 12.20 -23.17
N VAL A 27 -10.29 11.48 -22.76
CA VAL A 27 -8.94 12.01 -22.55
C VAL A 27 -8.01 11.41 -23.60
N ASP A 28 -7.27 12.27 -24.30
CA ASP A 28 -6.24 11.88 -25.26
C ASP A 28 -4.86 11.93 -24.58
N LEU A 29 -4.18 10.78 -24.55
CA LEU A 29 -2.83 10.63 -23.97
C LEU A 29 -1.73 10.61 -25.05
N GLY A 30 -2.06 10.87 -26.33
CA GLY A 30 -1.15 10.84 -27.48
C GLY A 30 -0.72 9.44 -27.94
N TYR A 31 -0.75 8.43 -27.05
CA TYR A 31 -0.63 7.02 -27.41
C TYR A 31 -1.98 6.29 -27.42
N ALA A 32 -2.98 6.79 -26.69
CA ALA A 32 -4.34 6.25 -26.69
C ALA A 32 -5.39 7.29 -26.26
N GLN A 33 -6.60 7.17 -26.80
CA GLN A 33 -7.78 7.91 -26.30
C GLN A 33 -8.62 7.03 -25.37
N TYR A 34 -8.81 7.48 -24.13
CA TYR A 34 -9.62 6.77 -23.13
C TYR A 34 -10.94 7.50 -22.87
N GLN A 35 -12.05 6.79 -23.02
CA GLN A 35 -13.37 7.27 -22.62
C GLN A 35 -13.67 6.80 -21.19
N GLY A 36 -13.79 7.74 -20.25
CA GLY A 36 -14.13 7.47 -18.86
C GLY A 36 -15.63 7.31 -18.65
N VAL A 37 -16.00 6.86 -17.46
CA VAL A 37 -17.40 6.72 -17.02
C VAL A 37 -17.63 7.66 -15.83
N VAL A 38 -18.81 8.28 -15.79
CA VAL A 38 -19.21 9.18 -14.70
C VAL A 38 -20.12 8.41 -13.75
N ASN A 39 -19.75 8.35 -12.46
CA ASN A 39 -20.65 7.93 -11.41
C ASN A 39 -21.65 9.08 -11.12
N PRO A 40 -22.95 8.93 -11.42
CA PRO A 40 -23.93 10.00 -11.23
C PRO A 40 -24.34 10.18 -9.76
N ALA A 41 -24.08 9.21 -8.88
CA ALA A 41 -24.48 9.28 -7.47
C ALA A 41 -23.60 10.25 -6.67
N ASN A 42 -22.33 10.36 -7.03
CA ASN A 42 -21.35 11.24 -6.37
C ASN A 42 -20.62 12.19 -7.34
N ASN A 43 -20.95 12.21 -8.64
CA ASN A 43 -20.33 13.07 -9.65
C ASN A 43 -18.78 12.99 -9.69
N ILE A 44 -18.26 11.78 -9.64
CA ILE A 44 -16.85 11.44 -9.91
C ILE A 44 -16.76 10.81 -11.30
N THR A 45 -15.66 11.07 -12.02
CA THR A 45 -15.32 10.40 -13.28
C THR A 45 -14.20 9.41 -13.00
N HIS A 46 -14.38 8.16 -13.40
CA HIS A 46 -13.33 7.14 -13.36
C HIS A 46 -12.91 6.72 -14.77
N PHE A 47 -11.60 6.49 -14.92
CA PHE A 47 -10.95 5.90 -16.08
C PHE A 47 -10.23 4.63 -15.60
N LEU A 48 -10.97 3.54 -15.59
CA LEU A 48 -10.51 2.25 -15.08
C LEU A 48 -9.77 1.46 -16.17
N GLY A 49 -8.69 0.77 -15.82
CA GLY A 49 -7.98 -0.11 -16.76
C GLY A 49 -7.16 0.59 -17.85
N ILE A 50 -6.60 1.78 -17.58
CA ILE A 50 -5.65 2.44 -18.48
C ILE A 50 -4.35 1.63 -18.54
N ARG A 51 -3.87 1.29 -19.74
CA ARG A 51 -2.60 0.58 -19.93
C ARG A 51 -1.44 1.57 -19.80
N TYR A 52 -0.59 1.41 -18.78
CA TYR A 52 0.61 2.26 -18.62
C TYR A 52 1.89 1.63 -19.21
N ALA A 53 1.90 0.31 -19.45
CA ALA A 53 3.03 -0.40 -20.04
C ALA A 53 2.56 -1.54 -20.97
N ALA A 54 3.43 -1.97 -21.89
CA ALA A 54 3.19 -3.14 -22.71
C ALA A 54 3.00 -4.41 -21.86
N ALA A 55 2.13 -5.31 -22.31
CA ALA A 55 1.86 -6.58 -21.65
C ALA A 55 3.17 -7.36 -21.40
N PRO A 56 3.51 -7.76 -20.17
CA PRO A 56 4.81 -8.34 -19.80
C PRO A 56 4.90 -9.84 -20.16
N LEU A 57 4.41 -10.20 -21.36
CA LEU A 57 4.25 -11.56 -21.86
C LEU A 57 5.49 -12.02 -22.64
N GLY A 58 5.71 -13.33 -22.69
CA GLY A 58 6.75 -13.96 -23.52
C GLY A 58 8.12 -13.33 -23.27
N ASP A 59 8.71 -12.73 -24.31
CA ASP A 59 10.01 -12.06 -24.21
C ASP A 59 10.06 -10.89 -23.21
N LEU A 60 8.94 -10.21 -22.97
CA LEU A 60 8.85 -9.13 -21.97
C LEU A 60 8.71 -9.66 -20.53
N ARG A 61 8.38 -10.94 -20.35
CA ARG A 61 8.39 -11.57 -19.02
C ARG A 61 9.80 -11.44 -18.42
N PHE A 62 9.84 -11.15 -17.12
CA PHE A 62 11.06 -10.91 -16.35
C PHE A 62 11.87 -9.65 -16.74
N ARG A 63 11.39 -8.80 -17.65
CA ARG A 63 12.06 -7.51 -17.99
C ARG A 63 11.46 -6.33 -17.21
N GLY A 64 12.13 -5.18 -17.29
CA GLY A 64 11.53 -3.90 -16.88
C GLY A 64 10.30 -3.57 -17.72
N ALA A 65 9.44 -2.66 -17.24
CA ALA A 65 8.27 -2.24 -18.00
C ALA A 65 8.69 -1.60 -19.33
N ALA A 66 8.08 -2.04 -20.42
CA ALA A 66 8.27 -1.45 -21.75
C ALA A 66 7.10 -0.50 -22.07
N THR A 67 7.35 0.51 -22.90
CA THR A 67 6.36 1.51 -23.32
C THR A 67 5.06 0.85 -23.82
N ALA A 68 3.91 1.38 -23.42
CA ALA A 68 2.62 0.92 -23.95
C ALA A 68 2.56 1.08 -25.48
N GLY A 69 1.86 0.15 -26.15
CA GLY A 69 1.56 0.27 -27.58
C GLY A 69 0.55 1.38 -27.85
N GLN A 70 0.50 1.86 -29.09
CA GLN A 70 -0.55 2.78 -29.51
C GLN A 70 -1.89 2.05 -29.72
N HIS A 71 -2.98 2.70 -29.34
CA HIS A 71 -4.35 2.19 -29.45
C HIS A 71 -5.29 3.34 -29.82
N ASP A 72 -6.17 3.19 -30.81
CA ASP A 72 -7.00 4.32 -31.29
C ASP A 72 -7.92 4.89 -30.20
N ARG A 73 -8.84 4.06 -29.69
CA ARG A 73 -9.80 4.44 -28.64
C ARG A 73 -10.20 3.25 -27.78
N CYS A 74 -10.19 3.45 -26.47
CA CYS A 74 -10.52 2.43 -25.47
C CYS A 74 -11.58 2.94 -24.48
N THR A 75 -12.50 2.06 -24.08
CA THR A 75 -13.42 2.33 -22.97
C THR A 75 -12.72 2.02 -21.65
N ALA A 76 -12.64 3.00 -20.76
CA ALA A 76 -12.03 2.91 -19.43
C ALA A 76 -13.11 2.84 -18.33
N GLY A 77 -14.06 1.92 -18.48
CA GLY A 77 -15.25 1.81 -17.63
C GLY A 77 -15.30 0.57 -16.73
N HIS A 78 -14.26 -0.27 -16.75
CA HIS A 78 -14.11 -1.45 -15.91
C HIS A 78 -12.65 -1.59 -15.50
N GLU A 79 -12.42 -2.12 -14.31
CA GLU A 79 -11.10 -2.55 -13.86
C GLU A 79 -10.55 -3.68 -14.75
N ARG A 80 -9.30 -4.05 -14.48
CA ARG A 80 -8.57 -5.06 -15.24
C ARG A 80 -7.86 -6.01 -14.32
N ALA A 81 -7.80 -7.26 -14.76
CA ALA A 81 -7.09 -8.38 -14.17
C ALA A 81 -5.88 -7.96 -13.32
N GLN A 82 -6.02 -8.20 -12.01
CA GLN A 82 -4.92 -8.18 -11.06
C GLN A 82 -3.76 -9.08 -11.54
N CYS A 83 -2.54 -8.75 -11.13
CA CYS A 83 -1.38 -9.53 -11.54
C CYS A 83 -1.42 -10.96 -10.98
N LEU A 84 -0.85 -11.91 -11.72
CA LEU A 84 -0.49 -13.22 -11.17
C LEU A 84 0.41 -13.03 -9.94
N GLN A 85 0.04 -13.73 -8.88
CA GLN A 85 0.51 -13.49 -7.53
C GLN A 85 0.64 -14.82 -6.76
N GLY A 86 1.11 -14.78 -5.52
CA GLY A 86 1.24 -15.95 -4.66
C GLY A 86 -0.07 -16.31 -3.97
N THR A 87 0.03 -17.05 -2.87
CA THR A 87 -1.06 -17.16 -1.89
C THR A 87 -0.96 -16.07 -0.83
N SER A 88 -2.08 -15.46 -0.45
CA SER A 88 -2.16 -14.63 0.76
C SER A 88 -1.83 -15.45 2.01
N GLY A 89 -1.30 -14.79 3.05
CA GLY A 89 -0.92 -15.43 4.31
C GLY A 89 -2.11 -16.04 5.05
N THR A 90 -1.94 -17.26 5.57
CA THR A 90 -2.99 -18.04 6.26
C THR A 90 -3.09 -17.71 7.76
N SER A 91 -2.76 -16.48 8.16
CA SER A 91 -2.82 -16.08 9.57
C SER A 91 -4.28 -15.97 10.03
N PRO A 92 -4.67 -16.56 11.17
CA PRO A 92 -6.04 -16.48 11.67
C PRO A 92 -6.45 -15.07 12.13
N THR A 93 -5.47 -14.17 12.28
CA THR A 93 -5.63 -12.75 12.63
C THR A 93 -5.40 -11.83 11.42
N ASN A 94 -5.38 -12.34 10.19
CA ASN A 94 -5.23 -11.54 8.97
C ASN A 94 -6.46 -10.62 8.76
N PRO A 95 -6.31 -9.28 8.78
CA PRO A 95 -7.43 -8.34 8.65
C PRO A 95 -7.81 -8.06 7.19
N PHE A 96 -7.05 -8.56 6.21
CA PHE A 96 -7.34 -8.36 4.78
C PHE A 96 -8.49 -9.25 4.32
N GLU A 97 -9.73 -8.81 4.54
CA GLU A 97 -10.89 -9.35 3.83
C GLU A 97 -10.69 -9.17 2.32
N THR A 98 -10.80 -10.26 1.55
CA THR A 98 -10.76 -10.18 0.09
C THR A 98 -12.09 -9.61 -0.42
N ARG A 99 -12.10 -8.33 -0.83
CA ARG A 99 -13.15 -7.78 -1.70
C ARG A 99 -13.34 -8.77 -2.86
N ALA A 100 -14.56 -9.27 -3.06
CA ALA A 100 -14.85 -10.33 -4.01
C ALA A 100 -14.85 -9.80 -5.46
N THR A 101 -13.67 -9.47 -5.99
CA THR A 101 -13.48 -8.99 -7.36
C THR A 101 -13.63 -10.15 -8.34
N GLU A 102 -14.45 -9.98 -9.39
CA GLU A 102 -14.59 -10.99 -10.46
C GLU A 102 -13.33 -11.11 -11.36
N ASP A 103 -12.34 -10.23 -11.17
CA ASP A 103 -11.08 -10.18 -11.92
C ASP A 103 -10.19 -11.41 -11.72
N ILE A 104 -10.26 -12.32 -12.69
CA ILE A 104 -9.35 -13.47 -12.84
C ILE A 104 -7.90 -12.96 -13.00
N PRO A 105 -6.96 -13.36 -12.13
CA PRO A 105 -5.56 -12.92 -12.22
C PRO A 105 -4.88 -13.27 -13.55
N ALA A 106 -4.08 -12.35 -14.12
CA ALA A 106 -3.40 -12.50 -15.41
C ALA A 106 -1.96 -11.97 -15.42
N GLU A 107 -1.16 -12.36 -16.42
CA GLU A 107 0.17 -11.75 -16.65
C GLU A 107 0.04 -10.37 -17.34
N ASP A 108 -0.93 -10.22 -18.25
CA ASP A 108 -1.27 -8.91 -18.79
C ASP A 108 -2.10 -8.14 -17.77
N CYS A 109 -1.40 -7.49 -16.85
CA CYS A 109 -1.95 -6.81 -15.68
C CYS A 109 -1.41 -5.37 -15.47
N LEU A 110 -0.59 -4.84 -16.39
CA LEU A 110 0.07 -3.53 -16.21
C LEU A 110 -0.88 -2.36 -16.55
N PHE A 111 -1.90 -2.23 -15.70
CA PHE A 111 -2.95 -1.22 -15.77
C PHE A 111 -2.96 -0.32 -14.54
N LEU A 112 -3.52 0.88 -14.71
CA LEU A 112 -3.85 1.81 -13.64
C LEU A 112 -5.29 2.30 -13.78
N ASN A 113 -5.86 2.74 -12.66
CA ASN A 113 -7.15 3.42 -12.60
C ASN A 113 -6.91 4.89 -12.27
N VAL A 114 -7.73 5.79 -12.82
CA VAL A 114 -7.70 7.23 -12.47
C VAL A 114 -9.10 7.69 -12.10
N TYR A 115 -9.26 8.23 -10.91
CA TYR A 115 -10.49 8.80 -10.39
C TYR A 115 -10.34 10.30 -10.21
N TYR A 116 -11.33 11.06 -10.67
CA TYR A 116 -11.19 12.49 -10.87
C TYR A 116 -12.54 13.23 -10.67
N PRO A 117 -12.59 14.38 -9.97
CA PRO A 117 -13.83 15.17 -9.81
C PRO A 117 -14.42 15.63 -11.15
N SER A 118 -15.62 15.16 -11.51
CA SER A 118 -16.22 15.41 -12.84
C SER A 118 -16.37 16.88 -13.20
N ASN A 119 -16.56 17.76 -12.21
CA ASN A 119 -16.67 19.21 -12.38
C ASN A 119 -15.37 19.90 -12.82
N ALA A 120 -14.21 19.23 -12.72
CA ALA A 120 -12.92 19.74 -13.17
C ALA A 120 -12.43 19.09 -14.48
N VAL A 121 -13.15 18.10 -15.04
CA VAL A 121 -12.72 17.40 -16.26
C VAL A 121 -12.84 18.32 -17.47
N GLY A 122 -11.73 18.52 -18.19
CA GLY A 122 -11.66 19.47 -19.29
C GLY A 122 -11.63 20.95 -18.86
N ALA A 123 -11.61 21.24 -17.55
CA ALA A 123 -11.45 22.61 -17.07
C ALA A 123 -10.03 23.12 -17.38
N PRO A 124 -9.86 24.31 -17.99
CA PRO A 124 -8.53 24.82 -18.32
C PRO A 124 -7.66 25.05 -17.08
N ARG A 125 -6.63 24.20 -16.92
CA ARG A 125 -5.57 24.30 -15.88
C ARG A 125 -6.03 24.02 -14.44
N SER A 126 -7.02 23.15 -14.22
CA SER A 126 -7.32 22.58 -12.90
C SER A 126 -6.17 21.68 -12.40
N LYS A 127 -5.13 22.29 -11.81
CA LYS A 127 -4.02 21.58 -11.15
C LYS A 127 -4.44 21.10 -9.76
N LEU A 128 -5.07 19.93 -9.69
CA LEU A 128 -5.33 19.25 -8.43
C LEU A 128 -4.10 18.44 -7.99
N PRO A 129 -3.75 18.39 -6.69
CA PRO A 129 -2.87 17.38 -6.12
C PRO A 129 -3.29 15.97 -6.55
N THR A 130 -2.32 15.08 -6.76
CA THR A 130 -2.56 13.70 -7.22
C THR A 130 -1.98 12.71 -6.22
N LEU A 131 -2.84 11.92 -5.59
CA LEU A 131 -2.44 10.74 -4.86
C LEU A 131 -2.15 9.61 -5.85
N VAL A 132 -1.00 8.97 -5.74
CA VAL A 132 -0.72 7.68 -6.40
C VAL A 132 -0.68 6.60 -5.33
N TRP A 133 -1.73 5.79 -5.28
CA TRP A 133 -1.86 4.65 -4.38
C TRP A 133 -1.13 3.42 -4.95
N ILE A 134 -0.30 2.80 -4.12
CA ILE A 134 0.46 1.59 -4.45
C ILE A 134 0.10 0.56 -3.38
N HIS A 135 -0.55 -0.53 -3.79
CA HIS A 135 -1.10 -1.51 -2.85
C HIS A 135 0.01 -2.29 -2.11
N GLY A 136 -0.32 -2.71 -0.89
CA GLY A 136 0.51 -3.60 -0.06
C GLY A 136 0.48 -5.06 -0.53
N GLY A 137 0.68 -5.99 0.42
CA GLY A 137 0.68 -7.43 0.18
C GLY A 137 2.06 -8.09 0.09
N GLY A 138 3.09 -7.49 0.72
CA GLY A 138 4.42 -8.10 0.89
C GLY A 138 5.17 -8.41 -0.41
N TYR A 139 4.83 -7.71 -1.50
CA TYR A 139 5.28 -7.98 -2.89
C TYR A 139 4.87 -9.36 -3.44
N VAL A 140 3.99 -10.08 -2.74
CA VAL A 140 3.58 -11.46 -3.04
C VAL A 140 2.12 -11.53 -3.48
N SER A 141 1.21 -10.78 -2.87
CA SER A 141 -0.22 -10.68 -3.20
C SER A 141 -0.70 -9.23 -3.23
N GLY A 142 -1.98 -9.01 -3.55
CA GLY A 142 -2.62 -7.69 -3.56
C GLY A 142 -3.06 -7.21 -4.94
N ALA A 143 -3.93 -6.21 -4.97
CA ALA A 143 -4.48 -5.60 -6.18
C ALA A 143 -4.99 -4.18 -5.91
N ALA A 144 -5.01 -3.34 -6.95
CA ALA A 144 -5.64 -2.01 -6.92
C ALA A 144 -7.15 -2.06 -6.66
N SER A 145 -7.84 -3.08 -7.18
CA SER A 145 -9.29 -3.31 -7.04
C SER A 145 -9.76 -3.64 -5.61
N GLY A 146 -8.84 -3.79 -4.66
CA GLY A 146 -9.14 -3.98 -3.23
C GLY A 146 -9.56 -2.69 -2.50
N TYR A 147 -9.48 -1.53 -3.14
CA TYR A 147 -9.75 -0.21 -2.56
C TYR A 147 -10.94 0.47 -3.26
N ASP A 148 -11.49 1.54 -2.68
CA ASP A 148 -12.51 2.38 -3.30
C ASP A 148 -12.04 3.83 -3.37
N GLU A 149 -11.37 4.19 -4.45
CA GLU A 149 -10.70 5.48 -4.59
C GLU A 149 -11.66 6.68 -4.66
N GLU A 150 -12.96 6.45 -4.81
CA GLU A 150 -13.98 7.50 -4.72
C GLU A 150 -14.10 8.04 -3.28
N ASP A 151 -13.75 7.25 -2.25
CA ASP A 151 -13.73 7.69 -0.84
C ASP A 151 -12.78 8.87 -0.61
N ILE A 152 -11.51 8.74 -1.03
CA ILE A 152 -10.48 9.78 -0.82
C ILE A 152 -10.84 11.07 -1.56
N ILE A 153 -11.53 10.98 -2.70
CA ILE A 153 -12.05 12.15 -3.43
C ILE A 153 -13.18 12.83 -2.64
N ASN A 154 -14.04 12.08 -1.96
CA ASN A 154 -15.07 12.66 -1.10
C ASN A 154 -14.47 13.26 0.19
N GLN A 155 -13.58 12.55 0.88
CA GLN A 155 -12.88 12.97 2.11
C GLN A 155 -12.01 14.24 1.92
N SER A 156 -11.46 14.44 0.72
CA SER A 156 -10.65 15.62 0.36
C SER A 156 -11.49 16.81 -0.11
N ALA A 157 -12.82 16.79 0.11
CA ALA A 157 -13.78 17.74 -0.47
C ALA A 157 -13.61 17.95 -1.98
N ARG A 158 -13.24 16.89 -2.71
CA ARG A 158 -12.97 16.85 -4.17
C ARG A 158 -11.73 17.66 -4.58
N GLY A 159 -10.79 17.84 -3.66
CA GLY A 159 -9.54 18.57 -3.87
C GLY A 159 -8.44 17.79 -4.62
N VAL A 160 -8.59 16.47 -4.83
CA VAL A 160 -7.51 15.61 -5.37
C VAL A 160 -7.94 14.78 -6.57
N VAL A 161 -6.94 14.31 -7.33
CA VAL A 161 -7.02 13.14 -8.21
C VAL A 161 -6.50 11.93 -7.46
N VAL A 162 -7.11 10.76 -7.64
CA VAL A 162 -6.55 9.49 -7.13
C VAL A 162 -6.20 8.59 -8.30
N VAL A 163 -5.01 8.02 -8.27
CA VAL A 163 -4.51 7.04 -9.22
C VAL A 163 -4.11 5.79 -8.45
N SER A 164 -4.59 4.61 -8.83
CA SER A 164 -4.11 3.33 -8.29
C SER A 164 -3.49 2.49 -9.38
N ILE A 165 -2.45 1.72 -9.04
CA ILE A 165 -1.67 0.94 -10.01
C ILE A 165 -1.64 -0.55 -9.65
N GLN A 166 -1.81 -1.40 -10.65
CA GLN A 166 -1.42 -2.81 -10.56
C GLN A 166 0.08 -2.93 -10.85
N TYR A 167 0.80 -3.76 -10.09
CA TYR A 167 2.21 -4.08 -10.36
C TYR A 167 2.51 -5.58 -10.20
N ARG A 168 3.58 -6.06 -10.83
CA ARG A 168 3.91 -7.49 -10.86
C ARG A 168 4.47 -7.96 -9.51
N LEU A 169 3.95 -9.09 -9.05
CA LEU A 169 4.19 -9.68 -7.73
C LEU A 169 4.93 -11.03 -7.85
N GLY A 170 5.59 -11.43 -6.77
CA GLY A 170 6.24 -12.75 -6.66
C GLY A 170 7.24 -13.04 -7.79
N VAL A 171 7.26 -14.28 -8.26
CA VAL A 171 8.08 -14.73 -9.41
C VAL A 171 7.86 -13.91 -10.69
N PHE A 172 6.71 -13.24 -10.85
CA PHE A 172 6.36 -12.47 -12.06
C PHE A 172 6.96 -11.06 -12.06
N GLY A 173 7.50 -10.60 -10.93
CA GLY A 173 8.30 -9.38 -10.86
C GLY A 173 9.47 -9.38 -11.87
N LYS A 174 10.16 -8.26 -12.01
CA LYS A 174 11.43 -8.22 -12.77
C LYS A 174 12.54 -8.82 -11.90
N PRO A 175 13.08 -10.03 -12.17
CA PRO A 175 14.38 -10.40 -11.66
C PRO A 175 15.45 -9.55 -12.38
N ALA A 176 15.63 -8.34 -11.88
CA ALA A 176 17.00 -8.00 -11.51
C ALA A 176 17.43 -9.04 -10.47
N ILE A 177 18.66 -9.54 -10.61
CA ILE A 177 19.17 -10.71 -9.89
C ILE A 177 18.89 -10.54 -8.39
N PHE A 178 18.27 -11.55 -7.75
CA PHE A 178 17.58 -11.40 -6.46
C PHE A 178 18.45 -10.88 -5.30
N PHE A 179 18.29 -9.59 -4.93
CA PHE A 179 19.07 -8.86 -3.89
C PHE A 179 18.31 -7.63 -3.24
N PRO A 180 17.14 -7.73 -2.52
CA PRO A 180 16.33 -6.73 -1.69
C PRO A 180 16.32 -5.17 -1.91
N ARG A 181 15.33 -4.22 -1.72
CA ARG A 181 13.93 -4.10 -1.19
C ARG A 181 13.15 -2.95 -1.94
N PHE A 182 12.14 -2.25 -1.31
CA PHE A 182 11.35 -1.02 -1.68
C PHE A 182 9.92 -1.21 -2.28
N PHE A 183 8.82 -0.57 -1.83
CA PHE A 183 8.49 0.23 -0.61
C PHE A 183 6.95 0.44 -0.50
N GLY A 184 6.38 0.79 0.66
CA GLY A 184 4.94 1.13 0.83
C GLY A 184 4.53 1.43 2.29
N SER A 185 3.38 2.07 2.56
CA SER A 185 2.91 2.47 3.93
C SER A 185 2.74 1.30 4.91
N SER A 186 2.80 1.59 6.23
CA SER A 186 3.34 0.67 7.27
C SER A 186 4.69 0.13 6.82
N ARG A 187 5.72 1.00 6.89
CA ARG A 187 6.91 0.94 6.02
C ARG A 187 7.93 -0.15 6.38
N TRP A 188 7.70 -1.31 5.77
CA TRP A 188 8.68 -2.35 5.47
C TRP A 188 10.02 -1.81 4.91
N VAL A 189 10.99 -1.49 5.77
CA VAL A 189 12.39 -1.24 5.37
C VAL A 189 13.14 -2.58 5.47
N GLN A 190 12.92 -3.47 4.50
CA GLN A 190 13.35 -4.88 4.53
C GLN A 190 14.86 -5.15 4.39
N LEU A 191 15.26 -6.38 4.06
CA LEU A 191 16.56 -7.01 4.31
C LEU A 191 17.57 -6.97 3.11
N GLN A 192 18.31 -5.89 2.85
CA GLN A 192 19.55 -5.89 2.01
C GLN A 192 20.82 -6.30 2.75
N GLY A 193 21.10 -7.60 2.77
CA GLY A 193 22.40 -8.14 3.12
C GLY A 193 23.28 -8.27 1.89
N LYS A 194 24.59 -8.39 2.08
CA LYS A 194 25.49 -8.87 1.01
C LYS A 194 25.40 -10.39 0.90
N ALA A 195 24.52 -10.86 0.01
CA ALA A 195 24.55 -12.18 -0.65
C ALA A 195 24.94 -13.41 0.19
N SER A 196 23.95 -14.15 0.69
CA SER A 196 24.15 -15.51 1.24
C SER A 196 23.00 -16.47 0.88
N PHE A 197 23.32 -17.43 -0.01
CA PHE A 197 22.63 -18.71 -0.28
C PHE A 197 21.11 -18.78 -0.54
N LEU A 198 20.22 -18.26 0.31
CA LEU A 198 18.79 -18.64 0.29
C LEU A 198 18.08 -18.30 -1.04
N ALA A 199 18.35 -17.11 -1.61
CA ALA A 199 17.84 -16.73 -2.92
C ALA A 199 18.38 -17.60 -4.07
N PHE A 200 19.55 -18.26 -3.88
CA PHE A 200 20.14 -19.19 -4.83
C PHE A 200 19.55 -20.60 -4.70
N GLU A 201 19.22 -21.05 -3.49
CA GLU A 201 18.51 -22.33 -3.29
C GLU A 201 17.05 -22.26 -3.76
N ILE A 202 16.40 -21.11 -3.60
CA ILE A 202 15.06 -20.87 -4.16
C ILE A 202 15.13 -20.75 -5.70
N HIS A 203 16.22 -20.22 -6.26
CA HIS A 203 16.49 -20.32 -7.69
C HIS A 203 16.63 -21.79 -8.14
N ILE A 204 17.21 -22.67 -7.31
CA ILE A 204 17.29 -24.11 -7.57
C ILE A 204 15.91 -24.80 -7.45
N GLU A 205 15.03 -24.45 -6.51
CA GLU A 205 13.63 -24.93 -6.46
C GLU A 205 12.83 -24.50 -7.69
N TYR A 206 12.83 -23.20 -7.98
CA TYR A 206 12.17 -22.54 -9.12
C TYR A 206 12.53 -23.19 -10.46
N ILE A 207 13.77 -23.67 -10.59
CA ILE A 207 14.28 -24.32 -11.80
C ILE A 207 14.12 -25.85 -11.76
N LYS A 208 14.28 -26.53 -10.61
CA LYS A 208 14.04 -27.98 -10.44
C LYS A 208 12.65 -28.37 -10.95
N TYR A 209 11.63 -27.57 -10.65
CA TYR A 209 10.25 -27.83 -11.05
C TYR A 209 10.00 -27.82 -12.57
N ASN A 210 10.90 -27.23 -13.37
CA ASN A 210 10.72 -27.03 -14.81
C ASN A 210 11.89 -27.56 -15.67
N SER A 211 12.88 -28.25 -15.07
CA SER A 211 14.09 -28.75 -15.75
C SER A 211 14.98 -27.70 -16.46
N CYS A 212 14.73 -26.39 -16.28
CA CYS A 212 15.52 -25.33 -16.93
C CYS A 212 16.99 -25.24 -16.45
N THR A 213 17.43 -26.09 -15.51
CA THR A 213 18.80 -26.14 -14.95
C THR A 213 19.81 -26.67 -15.96
N SER A 214 19.35 -27.53 -16.88
CA SER A 214 20.15 -28.09 -17.97
C SER A 214 19.93 -27.37 -19.31
N ALA A 215 19.10 -26.32 -19.34
CA ALA A 215 18.87 -25.52 -20.53
C ALA A 215 20.08 -24.60 -20.81
N THR A 216 20.47 -24.47 -22.08
CA THR A 216 21.59 -23.61 -22.50
C THR A 216 21.32 -22.12 -22.26
N ASP A 217 20.04 -21.71 -22.29
CA ASP A 217 19.56 -20.44 -21.74
C ASP A 217 18.40 -20.72 -20.76
N PRO A 218 18.67 -20.75 -19.44
CA PRO A 218 17.63 -20.93 -18.43
C PRO A 218 16.58 -19.81 -18.46
N MET A 219 16.94 -18.58 -18.83
CA MET A 219 16.02 -17.45 -18.86
C MET A 219 15.06 -17.55 -20.04
N SER A 220 15.53 -17.96 -21.24
CA SER A 220 14.64 -18.29 -22.36
C SER A 220 13.74 -19.48 -22.03
N CYS A 221 14.23 -20.48 -21.30
CA CYS A 221 13.42 -21.61 -20.84
C CYS A 221 12.29 -21.14 -19.90
N LEU A 222 12.61 -20.33 -18.88
CA LEU A 222 11.64 -19.76 -17.93
C LEU A 222 10.59 -18.83 -18.59
N ARG A 223 10.95 -18.11 -19.66
CA ARG A 223 9.99 -17.31 -20.45
C ARG A 223 9.02 -18.18 -21.27
N ALA A 224 9.34 -19.44 -21.52
CA ALA A 224 8.48 -20.39 -22.24
C ALA A 224 7.58 -21.24 -21.32
N VAL A 225 7.80 -21.23 -20.00
CA VAL A 225 6.94 -21.94 -19.02
C VAL A 225 5.53 -21.33 -19.00
N ASP A 226 4.50 -22.16 -18.81
CA ASP A 226 3.12 -21.67 -18.66
C ASP A 226 2.94 -20.79 -17.42
N ALA A 227 2.07 -19.79 -17.55
CA ALA A 227 1.79 -18.82 -16.49
C ALA A 227 1.17 -19.45 -15.23
N ASN A 228 0.34 -20.49 -15.37
CA ASN A 228 -0.24 -21.20 -14.23
C ASN A 228 0.79 -22.10 -13.55
N THR A 229 1.72 -22.70 -14.31
CA THR A 229 2.86 -23.42 -13.75
C THR A 229 3.77 -22.50 -12.95
N LEU A 230 4.08 -21.30 -13.48
CA LEU A 230 4.82 -20.29 -12.71
C LEU A 230 4.04 -19.82 -11.47
N ARG A 231 2.72 -19.66 -11.54
CA ARG A 231 1.89 -19.34 -10.36
C ARG A 231 1.93 -20.44 -9.30
N ALA A 232 1.86 -21.72 -9.67
CA ALA A 232 1.96 -22.82 -8.72
C ALA A 232 3.34 -22.85 -8.02
N VAL A 233 4.41 -22.59 -8.76
CA VAL A 233 5.76 -22.41 -8.19
C VAL A 233 5.83 -21.18 -7.27
N ASN A 234 5.17 -20.07 -7.64
CA ASN A 234 5.07 -18.87 -6.81
C ASN A 234 4.40 -19.14 -5.46
N THR A 235 3.29 -19.90 -5.46
CA THR A 235 2.61 -20.36 -4.23
C THR A 235 3.55 -21.18 -3.35
N ASN A 236 4.26 -22.15 -3.90
CA ASN A 236 5.18 -22.98 -3.13
C ASN A 236 6.32 -22.15 -2.50
N ILE A 237 6.96 -21.28 -3.30
CA ILE A 237 8.04 -20.39 -2.81
C ILE A 237 7.52 -19.39 -1.75
N THR A 238 6.25 -18.97 -1.85
CA THR A 238 5.60 -18.12 -0.85
C THR A 238 5.41 -18.83 0.49
N ALA A 239 5.08 -20.13 0.47
CA ALA A 239 4.73 -20.91 1.65
C ALA A 239 5.92 -21.66 2.29
N ALA A 240 7.08 -21.70 1.63
CA ALA A 240 8.29 -22.39 2.09
C ALA A 240 9.15 -21.70 3.20
N PRO A 241 9.18 -20.36 3.37
CA PRO A 241 10.11 -19.71 4.29
C PRO A 241 9.56 -19.65 5.72
N PHE A 242 10.32 -19.06 6.65
CA PHE A 242 9.86 -18.80 8.01
C PHE A 242 8.60 -17.91 8.02
N PHE A 243 7.64 -18.23 8.89
CA PHE A 243 6.33 -17.56 8.92
C PHE A 243 6.50 -16.06 9.22
N GLY A 244 5.85 -15.21 8.41
CA GLY A 244 6.00 -13.75 8.47
C GLY A 244 7.08 -13.16 7.56
N THR A 245 7.93 -13.99 6.94
CA THR A 245 8.97 -13.54 6.01
C THR A 245 8.53 -13.64 4.54
N PHE A 246 9.13 -12.81 3.69
CA PHE A 246 8.79 -12.70 2.27
C PHE A 246 10.04 -12.89 1.40
N VAL A 247 9.97 -13.82 0.45
CA VAL A 247 11.10 -14.18 -0.42
C VAL A 247 11.26 -13.21 -1.59
N MET A 248 10.17 -12.98 -2.33
CA MET A 248 10.21 -12.32 -3.63
C MET A 248 10.03 -10.81 -3.50
N VAL A 249 11.08 -10.18 -2.98
CA VAL A 249 11.11 -8.76 -2.65
C VAL A 249 12.00 -7.99 -3.66
N PRO A 250 11.69 -6.70 -3.98
CA PRO A 250 12.44 -5.87 -4.96
C PRO A 250 13.91 -5.65 -4.55
N VAL A 251 14.83 -5.09 -5.37
CA VAL A 251 16.29 -5.40 -5.27
C VAL A 251 17.29 -4.25 -5.54
N VAL A 252 18.48 -4.25 -4.89
CA VAL A 252 19.69 -3.47 -5.26
C VAL A 252 20.19 -3.96 -6.62
N ASP A 253 19.61 -3.40 -7.67
CA ASP A 253 20.09 -3.61 -9.03
C ASP A 253 21.21 -2.63 -9.40
N GLY A 254 21.59 -1.71 -8.50
CA GLY A 254 22.58 -0.66 -8.74
C GLY A 254 22.07 0.46 -9.67
N VAL A 255 20.79 0.45 -10.04
CA VAL A 255 20.20 1.33 -11.06
C VAL A 255 19.00 2.07 -10.49
N PHE A 256 17.94 1.34 -10.13
CA PHE A 256 16.78 1.89 -9.42
C PHE A 256 17.08 2.00 -7.92
N ILE A 257 17.74 0.99 -7.35
CA ILE A 257 18.14 0.96 -5.95
C ILE A 257 19.66 0.79 -5.91
N GLN A 258 20.35 1.85 -5.50
CA GLN A 258 21.81 1.94 -5.57
C GLN A 258 22.50 1.46 -4.29
N GLN A 259 21.81 1.50 -3.15
CA GLN A 259 22.31 1.14 -1.82
C GLN A 259 21.14 0.90 -0.83
N ARG A 260 21.51 0.61 0.44
CA ARG A 260 20.57 0.39 1.56
C ARG A 260 19.72 1.64 1.84
N PRO A 261 18.36 1.55 1.84
CA PRO A 261 17.51 2.69 2.16
C PRO A 261 17.83 3.34 3.51
N THR A 262 18.09 2.60 4.59
CA THR A 262 18.62 3.16 5.86
C THR A 262 19.84 4.05 5.65
N LEU A 263 20.85 3.55 4.93
CA LEU A 263 22.04 4.32 4.59
C LEU A 263 21.69 5.56 3.73
N SER A 264 20.79 5.43 2.75
CA SER A 264 20.33 6.58 1.95
C SER A 264 19.60 7.62 2.79
N LEU A 265 18.77 7.19 3.75
CA LEU A 265 18.01 8.06 4.66
C LEU A 265 18.95 8.78 5.63
N ALA A 266 19.89 8.06 6.24
CA ALA A 266 20.94 8.62 7.10
C ALA A 266 21.88 9.59 6.34
N GLU A 267 22.12 9.36 5.05
CA GLU A 267 22.86 10.28 4.17
C GLU A 267 21.99 11.42 3.58
N GLY A 268 20.70 11.50 3.92
CA GLY A 268 19.77 12.53 3.42
C GLY A 268 19.44 12.43 1.93
N LYS A 269 19.71 11.29 1.28
CA LYS A 269 19.44 10.99 -0.14
C LYS A 269 17.94 10.70 -0.38
N VAL A 270 17.08 11.66 -0.07
CA VAL A 270 15.62 11.58 -0.30
C VAL A 270 15.20 12.38 -1.53
N ASN A 271 14.08 11.99 -2.14
CA ASN A 271 13.44 12.69 -3.26
C ASN A 271 11.97 12.96 -2.91
N GLY A 272 11.73 14.02 -2.15
CA GLY A 272 10.41 14.43 -1.67
C GLY A 272 10.49 15.62 -0.72
N GLU A 273 9.37 16.33 -0.53
CA GLU A 273 9.35 17.58 0.25
C GLU A 273 8.84 17.44 1.68
N ALA A 274 8.06 16.40 1.97
CA ALA A 274 7.53 16.12 3.30
C ALA A 274 7.22 14.62 3.46
N LEU A 275 7.01 14.18 4.71
CA LEU A 275 6.63 12.80 5.02
C LEU A 275 5.60 12.70 6.16
N LEU A 276 4.38 12.27 5.85
CA LEU A 276 3.47 11.68 6.83
C LEU A 276 3.76 10.17 6.93
N SER A 277 3.89 9.64 8.15
CA SER A 277 4.07 8.21 8.40
C SER A 277 3.25 7.78 9.61
N VAL A 278 2.27 6.91 9.37
CA VAL A 278 1.53 6.17 10.40
C VAL A 278 2.17 4.78 10.56
N ALA A 279 2.09 4.23 11.77
CA ALA A 279 2.24 2.80 12.04
C ALA A 279 1.16 2.37 13.03
N ASN A 280 0.83 1.08 13.04
CA ASN A 280 -0.22 0.55 13.92
C ASN A 280 0.40 0.04 15.24
N SER A 281 -0.37 -0.02 16.33
CA SER A 281 0.20 -0.33 17.66
C SER A 281 0.69 -1.79 17.80
N PHE A 282 0.20 -2.72 16.96
CA PHE A 282 0.53 -4.15 16.97
C PHE A 282 0.84 -4.70 15.56
N GLU A 283 1.64 -3.98 14.77
CA GLU A 283 2.07 -4.34 13.40
C GLU A 283 2.53 -5.82 13.26
N GLY A 284 3.32 -6.32 14.22
CA GLY A 284 3.98 -7.63 14.08
C GLY A 284 3.06 -8.85 14.22
N THR A 285 1.94 -8.72 14.93
CA THR A 285 1.15 -9.85 15.44
C THR A 285 0.62 -10.78 14.33
N ILE A 286 0.21 -10.24 13.18
CA ILE A 286 -0.34 -11.07 12.09
C ILE A 286 0.73 -11.88 11.35
N PHE A 287 2.01 -11.52 11.53
CA PHE A 287 3.18 -12.15 10.91
C PHE A 287 3.92 -13.12 11.85
N VAL A 288 3.44 -13.30 13.08
CA VAL A 288 3.96 -14.29 14.03
C VAL A 288 2.99 -15.47 14.09
N ASN A 289 3.52 -16.70 14.10
CA ASN A 289 2.69 -17.89 14.29
C ASN A 289 2.32 -18.04 15.77
N GLN A 290 1.15 -17.51 16.14
CA GLN A 290 0.61 -17.47 17.51
C GLN A 290 0.46 -18.84 18.21
N ASN A 291 0.74 -19.95 17.52
CA ASN A 291 0.65 -21.32 18.05
C ASN A 291 2.03 -21.97 18.31
N VAL A 292 3.14 -21.25 18.07
CA VAL A 292 4.51 -21.77 18.25
C VAL A 292 5.19 -21.03 19.39
N ALA A 293 5.50 -21.75 20.48
CA ALA A 293 6.34 -21.23 21.55
C ALA A 293 7.79 -21.14 21.08
N ILE A 294 8.34 -19.93 21.09
CA ILE A 294 9.71 -19.61 20.67
C ILE A 294 10.15 -18.35 21.42
N THR A 295 11.39 -18.30 21.90
CA THR A 295 11.93 -17.12 22.59
C THR A 295 12.27 -16.00 21.60
N ALA A 296 12.30 -14.75 22.05
CA ALA A 296 12.73 -13.60 21.23
C ALA A 296 14.13 -13.81 20.59
N ALA A 297 15.06 -14.42 21.33
CA ALA A 297 16.38 -14.80 20.83
C ALA A 297 16.29 -15.76 19.63
N GLN A 298 15.60 -16.90 19.79
CA GLN A 298 15.43 -17.91 18.74
C GLN A 298 14.66 -17.34 17.54
N TYR A 299 13.59 -16.58 17.78
CA TYR A 299 12.81 -15.94 16.73
C TYR A 299 13.66 -14.98 15.89
N SER A 300 14.56 -14.22 16.51
CA SER A 300 15.46 -13.31 15.79
C SER A 300 16.46 -14.03 14.87
N LEU A 301 16.88 -15.26 15.21
CA LEU A 301 17.76 -16.08 14.36
C LEU A 301 17.03 -16.63 13.13
N GLU A 302 15.76 -17.03 13.28
CA GLU A 302 14.91 -17.48 12.16
C GLU A 302 14.47 -16.31 11.27
N LEU A 303 14.17 -15.14 11.85
CA LEU A 303 13.77 -13.93 11.14
C LEU A 303 14.93 -13.27 10.37
N PHE A 304 16.15 -13.30 10.92
CA PHE A 304 17.32 -12.64 10.34
C PHE A 304 18.47 -13.64 10.08
N PRO A 305 18.57 -14.23 8.87
CA PRO A 305 19.66 -15.15 8.50
C PRO A 305 21.09 -14.58 8.54
N GLY A 306 21.25 -13.30 8.87
CA GLY A 306 22.53 -12.64 9.13
C GLY A 306 22.90 -12.50 10.62
N PHE A 307 22.06 -12.98 11.54
CA PHE A 307 22.31 -12.92 13.00
C PHE A 307 23.18 -14.08 13.49
N GLY A 308 24.10 -13.78 14.41
CA GLY A 308 24.75 -14.75 15.28
C GLY A 308 24.16 -14.73 16.70
N THR A 309 24.74 -15.52 17.60
CA THR A 309 24.40 -15.55 19.03
C THR A 309 24.41 -14.16 19.65
N ASP A 310 25.42 -13.36 19.33
CA ASP A 310 25.64 -12.04 19.92
C ASP A 310 24.49 -11.07 19.62
N GLN A 311 23.84 -11.19 18.44
CA GLN A 311 22.66 -10.40 18.10
C GLN A 311 21.40 -10.96 18.77
N ALA A 312 21.27 -12.28 18.85
CA ALA A 312 20.16 -12.95 19.51
C ALA A 312 20.12 -12.68 21.03
N ASP A 313 21.29 -12.64 21.69
CA ASP A 313 21.44 -12.28 23.11
C ASP A 313 21.07 -10.81 23.35
N ILE A 314 21.45 -9.89 22.43
CA ILE A 314 21.02 -8.48 22.46
C ILE A 314 19.50 -8.37 22.34
N VAL A 315 18.88 -9.06 21.39
CA VAL A 315 17.40 -9.09 21.27
C VAL A 315 16.75 -9.68 22.51
N SER A 316 17.30 -10.77 23.06
CA SER A 316 16.80 -11.36 24.30
C SER A 316 16.84 -10.38 25.48
N ALA A 317 17.88 -9.55 25.56
CA ALA A 317 18.01 -8.53 26.60
C ALA A 317 17.06 -7.33 26.38
N MET A 318 16.86 -6.90 25.14
CA MET A 318 15.96 -5.76 24.80
C MET A 318 14.51 -6.01 25.22
N TYR A 319 14.00 -7.22 24.99
CA TYR A 319 12.58 -7.55 25.24
C TYR A 319 12.33 -8.32 26.55
N ALA A 320 13.37 -8.54 27.38
CA ALA A 320 13.30 -9.41 28.56
C ALA A 320 12.19 -9.07 29.58
N ASN A 321 11.68 -7.83 29.57
CA ASN A 321 10.64 -7.34 30.48
C ASN A 321 9.30 -7.03 29.78
N ASP A 322 9.23 -7.15 28.45
CA ASP A 322 8.04 -6.80 27.65
C ASP A 322 7.03 -7.96 27.61
N GLY A 323 6.28 -8.15 28.68
CA GLY A 323 5.19 -9.14 28.73
C GLY A 323 5.68 -10.61 28.67
N ASP A 324 4.89 -11.47 28.02
CA ASP A 324 5.22 -12.89 27.82
C ASP A 324 6.00 -13.14 26.51
N GLU A 325 6.54 -14.35 26.32
CA GLU A 325 7.37 -14.69 25.15
C GLU A 325 6.66 -14.42 23.81
N LEU A 326 5.34 -14.57 23.75
CA LEU A 326 4.57 -14.32 22.53
C LEU A 326 4.42 -12.81 22.28
N PHE A 327 4.19 -12.00 23.32
CA PHE A 327 4.26 -10.54 23.23
C PHE A 327 5.64 -10.08 22.77
N GLN A 328 6.72 -10.61 23.36
CA GLN A 328 8.10 -10.27 22.98
C GLN A 328 8.38 -10.57 21.50
N VAL A 329 7.92 -11.72 21.01
CA VAL A 329 8.08 -12.11 19.60
C VAL A 329 7.22 -11.25 18.66
N ASN A 330 5.98 -10.93 19.04
CA ASN A 330 5.12 -9.96 18.33
C ASN A 330 5.78 -8.57 18.26
N ALA A 331 6.44 -8.13 19.35
CA ALA A 331 7.18 -6.87 19.43
C ALA A 331 8.46 -6.89 18.58
N VAL A 332 9.27 -7.96 18.62
CA VAL A 332 10.44 -8.14 17.73
C VAL A 332 10.04 -7.98 16.26
N GLN A 333 8.97 -8.66 15.83
CA GLN A 333 8.47 -8.59 14.46
C GLN A 333 7.90 -7.19 14.13
N GLY A 334 7.12 -6.58 15.03
CA GLY A 334 6.49 -5.27 14.80
C GLY A 334 7.49 -4.12 14.77
N GLU A 335 8.37 -4.06 15.77
CA GLU A 335 9.33 -2.97 15.92
C GLU A 335 10.42 -3.01 14.86
N SER A 336 11.08 -4.16 14.67
CA SER A 336 12.19 -4.26 13.74
C SER A 336 11.75 -4.07 12.28
N ILE A 337 10.59 -4.57 11.87
CA ILE A 337 10.17 -4.60 10.46
C ILE A 337 9.30 -3.39 10.06
N PHE A 338 8.57 -2.78 10.99
CA PHE A 338 7.58 -1.73 10.70
C PHE A 338 7.81 -0.45 11.51
N ILE A 339 7.77 -0.51 12.85
CA ILE A 339 7.66 0.69 13.69
C ILE A 339 8.98 1.47 13.69
N CYS A 340 10.11 0.82 14.01
CA CYS A 340 11.41 1.48 14.03
C CYS A 340 11.84 2.04 12.66
N PRO A 341 11.66 1.30 11.54
CA PRO A 341 11.73 1.85 10.19
C PRO A 341 11.01 3.18 9.94
N THR A 342 9.88 3.47 10.60
CA THR A 342 9.22 4.78 10.45
C THR A 342 10.05 5.93 11.03
N TYR A 343 10.77 5.75 12.13
CA TYR A 343 11.63 6.80 12.69
C TYR A 343 12.83 7.12 11.80
N TYR A 344 13.48 6.10 11.21
CA TYR A 344 14.60 6.30 10.27
C TYR A 344 14.16 7.14 9.06
N LEU A 345 12.90 6.96 8.64
CA LEU A 345 12.26 7.72 7.58
C LEU A 345 11.91 9.16 7.98
N LEU A 346 11.33 9.37 9.17
CA LEU A 346 10.99 10.71 9.67
C LEU A 346 12.23 11.59 9.87
N ASN A 347 13.33 10.99 10.36
CA ASN A 347 14.64 11.62 10.54
C ASN A 347 15.24 12.17 9.23
N ALA A 348 14.91 11.58 8.07
CA ALA A 348 15.39 12.05 6.77
C ALA A 348 14.62 13.28 6.22
N PHE A 349 13.57 13.73 6.92
CA PHE A 349 12.74 14.88 6.57
C PHE A 349 12.60 15.87 7.76
N PRO A 350 13.72 16.37 8.35
CA PRO A 350 13.69 17.13 9.59
C PRO A 350 12.82 18.40 9.49
N GLY A 351 11.90 18.57 10.43
CA GLY A 351 10.95 19.70 10.47
C GLY A 351 9.91 19.70 9.33
N ARG A 352 9.81 18.61 8.55
CA ARG A 352 8.86 18.43 7.43
C ARG A 352 8.25 17.03 7.44
N SER A 353 8.18 16.41 8.61
CA SER A 353 7.67 15.06 8.78
C SER A 353 6.71 14.97 9.96
N PHE A 354 5.80 14.00 9.91
CA PHE A 354 4.70 13.85 10.87
C PHE A 354 4.51 12.36 11.17
N LYS A 355 4.61 11.99 12.46
CA LYS A 355 4.45 10.62 12.95
C LYS A 355 3.06 10.44 13.56
N GLY A 356 2.41 9.31 13.27
CA GLY A 356 1.16 8.90 13.92
C GLY A 356 1.18 7.44 14.35
N GLU A 357 0.36 7.14 15.35
CA GLU A 357 0.09 5.80 15.87
C GLU A 357 -1.40 5.49 15.70
N PHE A 358 -1.73 4.45 14.93
CA PHE A 358 -3.10 3.92 14.86
C PHE A 358 -3.25 2.78 15.89
N ALA A 359 -4.09 3.00 16.89
CA ALA A 359 -4.14 2.17 18.09
C ALA A 359 -5.56 1.70 18.48
N ILE A 360 -6.54 1.81 17.57
CA ILE A 360 -7.86 1.19 17.74
C ILE A 360 -7.68 -0.32 17.92
N PRO A 361 -8.04 -0.92 19.07
CA PRO A 361 -7.80 -2.34 19.30
C PRO A 361 -8.57 -3.23 18.30
N PRO A 362 -7.94 -4.28 17.73
CA PRO A 362 -6.66 -4.86 18.16
C PRO A 362 -5.37 -4.19 17.64
N GLY A 363 -5.44 -3.23 16.71
CA GLY A 363 -4.30 -2.39 16.30
C GLY A 363 -3.33 -3.09 15.34
N LEU A 364 -3.82 -4.05 14.56
CA LEU A 364 -3.03 -4.92 13.69
C LEU A 364 -2.61 -4.22 12.39
N HIS A 365 -1.57 -4.74 11.73
CA HIS A 365 -1.08 -4.24 10.44
C HIS A 365 -2.20 -4.14 9.39
N GLY A 366 -2.46 -2.92 8.90
CA GLY A 366 -3.44 -2.65 7.86
C GLY A 366 -4.89 -2.44 8.33
N GLU A 367 -5.20 -2.49 9.64
CA GLU A 367 -6.54 -2.13 10.13
C GLU A 367 -6.89 -0.64 9.94
N ASP A 368 -5.88 0.21 9.76
CA ASP A 368 -5.98 1.62 9.41
C ASP A 368 -6.51 1.84 7.97
N ILE A 369 -6.36 0.86 7.07
CA ILE A 369 -6.75 0.96 5.66
C ILE A 369 -8.25 1.24 5.50
N ALA A 370 -9.09 0.66 6.34
CA ALA A 370 -10.54 0.88 6.33
C ALA A 370 -10.93 2.36 6.58
N TYR A 371 -10.05 3.14 7.20
CA TYR A 371 -10.29 4.55 7.51
C TYR A 371 -9.86 5.48 6.36
N TYR A 372 -9.02 5.00 5.42
CA TYR A 372 -8.82 5.69 4.13
C TYR A 372 -9.88 5.28 3.09
N PHE A 373 -10.35 4.02 3.12
CA PHE A 373 -11.26 3.43 2.11
C PHE A 373 -12.51 2.76 2.73
N PRO A 374 -13.36 3.49 3.49
CA PRO A 374 -14.50 2.94 4.21
C PRO A 374 -15.62 2.35 3.34
N GLY A 375 -15.68 2.67 2.05
CA GLY A 375 -16.58 2.04 1.07
C GLY A 375 -16.12 0.65 0.61
N GLY A 376 -14.84 0.33 0.77
CA GLY A 376 -14.28 -1.00 0.48
C GLY A 376 -14.54 -2.01 1.60
N VAL A 377 -14.15 -1.66 2.83
CA VAL A 377 -14.38 -2.43 4.06
C VAL A 377 -14.79 -1.47 5.17
N ALA A 378 -15.86 -1.77 5.89
CA ALA A 378 -16.39 -0.87 6.92
C ALA A 378 -15.44 -0.79 8.14
N PRO A 379 -15.11 0.42 8.64
CA PRO A 379 -14.25 0.60 9.82
C PRO A 379 -14.73 -0.17 11.07
N PRO A 380 -13.88 -1.01 11.72
CA PRO A 380 -14.26 -1.75 12.92
C PRO A 380 -14.72 -0.87 14.09
N PHE A 381 -14.10 0.31 14.24
CA PHE A 381 -14.62 1.40 15.07
C PHE A 381 -15.28 2.46 14.19
N ASN A 382 -16.55 2.23 13.87
CA ASN A 382 -17.38 3.14 13.07
C ASN A 382 -17.87 4.33 13.91
N ASN A 383 -16.99 5.28 14.18
CA ASN A 383 -17.29 6.56 14.82
C ASN A 383 -17.00 7.70 13.82
N PRO A 384 -17.99 8.50 13.39
CA PRO A 384 -17.78 9.54 12.37
C PRO A 384 -16.66 10.53 12.72
N ALA A 385 -16.64 11.06 13.94
CA ALA A 385 -15.62 12.04 14.35
C ALA A 385 -14.19 11.45 14.35
N PHE A 386 -14.05 10.14 14.60
CA PHE A 386 -12.78 9.45 14.45
C PHE A 386 -12.37 9.25 12.99
N ILE A 387 -13.31 8.78 12.16
CA ILE A 387 -13.09 8.57 10.72
C ILE A 387 -12.70 9.89 10.06
N ASP A 388 -13.45 10.96 10.31
CA ASP A 388 -13.18 12.31 9.82
C ASP A 388 -11.82 12.84 10.30
N ALA A 389 -11.41 12.55 11.53
CA ALA A 389 -10.11 12.96 12.06
C ALA A 389 -8.94 12.24 11.39
N PHE A 390 -9.03 10.92 11.21
CA PHE A 390 -7.98 10.11 10.59
C PHE A 390 -7.88 10.40 9.08
N ALA A 391 -9.00 10.24 8.36
CA ALA A 391 -9.09 10.45 6.92
C ALA A 391 -8.67 11.88 6.53
N GLN A 392 -9.15 12.90 7.25
CA GLN A 392 -8.84 14.28 6.90
C GLN A 392 -7.39 14.65 7.17
N SER A 393 -6.74 14.09 8.19
CA SER A 393 -5.31 14.34 8.42
C SER A 393 -4.47 13.86 7.22
N PHE A 394 -4.85 12.73 6.63
CA PHE A 394 -4.24 12.20 5.41
C PHE A 394 -4.57 13.05 4.17
N THR A 395 -5.83 13.44 3.94
CA THR A 395 -6.19 14.26 2.77
C THR A 395 -5.66 15.69 2.85
N SER A 396 -5.62 16.31 4.04
CA SER A 396 -4.95 17.58 4.29
C SER A 396 -3.46 17.51 3.97
N PHE A 397 -2.77 16.42 4.34
CA PHE A 397 -1.38 16.21 3.97
C PHE A 397 -1.18 15.99 2.46
N ILE A 398 -2.06 15.27 1.76
CA ILE A 398 -2.00 15.12 0.29
C ILE A 398 -2.13 16.48 -0.42
N VAL A 399 -3.00 17.35 0.07
CA VAL A 399 -3.26 18.66 -0.54
C VAL A 399 -2.17 19.69 -0.21
N ASN A 400 -1.67 19.70 1.03
CA ASN A 400 -0.87 20.81 1.56
C ASN A 400 0.55 20.44 2.01
N GLN A 401 0.92 19.15 2.04
CA GLN A 401 2.15 18.63 2.68
C GLN A 401 2.23 18.88 4.20
N ASP A 402 1.09 19.19 4.83
CA ASP A 402 0.92 19.46 6.26
C ASP A 402 -0.49 18.94 6.69
N PRO A 403 -0.61 18.06 7.71
CA PRO A 403 -1.90 17.55 8.17
C PRO A 403 -2.77 18.61 8.89
N ASN A 404 -2.20 19.77 9.27
CA ASN A 404 -2.90 20.79 10.05
C ASN A 404 -3.84 21.69 9.24
N LEU A 405 -3.70 21.71 7.91
CA LEU A 405 -4.55 22.51 7.01
C LEU A 405 -5.86 21.78 6.74
N LYS A 406 -6.70 21.75 7.77
CA LYS A 406 -8.02 21.11 7.83
C LYS A 406 -8.94 21.51 6.67
N VAL A 407 -9.53 20.50 6.03
CA VAL A 407 -10.59 20.67 5.02
C VAL A 407 -11.94 20.99 5.69
N ASP A 408 -12.19 20.42 6.87
CA ASP A 408 -13.31 20.77 7.75
C ASP A 408 -12.75 21.30 9.09
N PRO A 409 -12.96 22.58 9.44
CA PRO A 409 -12.44 23.15 10.68
C PRO A 409 -13.03 22.51 11.96
N THR A 410 -14.11 21.72 11.85
CA THR A 410 -14.78 21.07 12.98
C THR A 410 -14.19 19.71 13.36
N THR A 411 -13.29 19.13 12.56
CA THR A 411 -12.69 17.82 12.90
C THR A 411 -11.92 17.85 14.21
N ILE A 412 -11.97 16.76 14.99
CA ILE A 412 -11.43 16.69 16.35
C ILE A 412 -9.90 16.65 16.42
N THR A 413 -9.19 16.43 15.31
CA THR A 413 -7.72 16.41 15.27
C THR A 413 -7.14 17.71 15.87
N PRO A 414 -6.31 17.65 16.92
CA PRO A 414 -5.62 18.82 17.46
C PRO A 414 -4.44 19.22 16.57
N HIS A 415 -3.65 20.22 16.98
CA HIS A 415 -2.43 20.57 16.26
C HIS A 415 -1.44 19.41 16.28
N TRP A 416 -1.01 18.97 15.09
CA TRP A 416 -0.02 17.91 14.89
C TRP A 416 1.34 18.59 14.67
N ASN A 417 2.21 18.53 15.67
CA ASN A 417 3.57 19.05 15.55
C ASN A 417 4.35 18.27 14.47
N ALA A 418 5.24 18.95 13.76
CA ALA A 418 6.24 18.26 12.95
C ALA A 418 7.18 17.46 13.88
N PHE A 419 7.53 16.24 13.46
CA PHE A 419 8.38 15.33 14.20
C PHE A 419 9.78 15.92 14.42
N ASP A 420 10.24 15.88 15.67
CA ASP A 420 11.44 16.51 16.16
C ASP A 420 12.14 15.64 17.24
N ASN A 421 13.14 16.20 17.91
CA ASN A 421 13.89 15.51 18.97
C ASN A 421 13.08 15.24 20.26
N LEU A 422 11.82 15.66 20.34
CA LEU A 422 10.89 15.27 21.41
C LEU A 422 10.10 14.01 21.03
N TYR A 423 10.20 13.52 19.78
CA TYR A 423 9.53 12.33 19.27
C TYR A 423 8.00 12.39 19.44
N THR A 424 7.40 13.54 19.10
CA THR A 424 5.95 13.72 19.17
C THR A 424 5.21 12.95 18.08
N GLU A 425 4.12 12.29 18.45
CA GLU A 425 3.24 11.55 17.52
C GLU A 425 1.78 11.96 17.71
N MET A 426 0.93 11.72 16.71
CA MET A 426 -0.53 11.79 16.86
C MET A 426 -1.10 10.39 17.11
N LEU A 427 -1.67 10.18 18.28
CA LEU A 427 -2.39 8.96 18.63
C LEU A 427 -3.81 8.98 18.06
N PHE A 428 -4.21 7.89 17.41
CA PHE A 428 -5.57 7.63 16.96
C PHE A 428 -6.11 6.35 17.65
N ASN A 429 -6.86 6.52 18.74
CA ASN A 429 -7.37 5.45 19.59
C ASN A 429 -8.84 5.74 20.03
N LYS A 430 -9.36 4.97 20.99
CA LYS A 430 -10.66 5.15 21.64
C LYS A 430 -10.59 4.83 23.13
N THR A 431 -11.54 5.32 23.91
CA THR A 431 -11.68 4.95 25.34
C THR A 431 -12.30 3.55 25.49
N ALA A 432 -12.28 3.01 26.72
CA ALA A 432 -13.01 1.78 27.06
C ALA A 432 -14.52 1.91 26.82
N ASP A 433 -15.07 3.12 26.95
CA ASP A 433 -16.48 3.45 26.68
C ASP A 433 -16.79 3.68 25.18
N ASN A 434 -15.79 3.51 24.30
CA ASN A 434 -15.83 3.75 22.85
C ASN A 434 -15.96 5.23 22.41
N GLU A 435 -15.55 6.19 23.25
CA GLU A 435 -15.37 7.58 22.83
C GLU A 435 -14.05 7.75 22.04
N PRO A 436 -13.98 8.60 21.01
CA PRO A 436 -12.80 8.74 20.16
C PRO A 436 -11.69 9.52 20.85
N VAL A 437 -10.43 9.06 20.68
CA VAL A 437 -9.23 9.69 21.25
C VAL A 437 -8.28 10.04 20.11
N VAL A 438 -8.16 11.34 19.81
CA VAL A 438 -7.20 11.87 18.84
C VAL A 438 -6.38 12.95 19.54
N GLN A 439 -5.13 12.67 19.87
CA GLN A 439 -4.30 13.54 20.72
C GLN A 439 -2.80 13.40 20.45
N PRO A 440 -2.00 14.45 20.68
CA PRO A 440 -0.55 14.34 20.63
C PRO A 440 -0.05 13.48 21.81
N ILE A 441 0.93 12.62 21.54
CA ILE A 441 1.68 11.81 22.50
C ILE A 441 3.18 11.97 22.24
N PHE A 442 4.00 11.34 23.09
CA PHE A 442 5.43 11.16 22.86
C PHE A 442 5.70 9.66 22.71
N ALA A 443 6.63 9.28 21.82
CA ALA A 443 7.08 7.90 21.70
C ALA A 443 7.66 7.38 23.02
N SER A 444 7.50 6.08 23.32
CA SER A 444 8.07 5.48 24.53
C SER A 444 9.61 5.51 24.47
N GLY A 445 10.26 5.88 25.58
CA GLY A 445 11.72 5.85 25.69
C GLY A 445 12.29 4.48 25.39
N ASP A 446 11.67 3.43 25.93
CA ASP A 446 12.10 2.04 25.74
C ASP A 446 12.03 1.61 24.26
N LEU A 447 10.97 2.04 23.54
CA LEU A 447 10.83 1.82 22.09
C LEU A 447 11.94 2.55 21.32
N LEU A 448 12.24 3.80 21.66
CA LEU A 448 13.29 4.57 20.99
C LEU A 448 14.68 3.97 21.23
N GLU A 449 14.97 3.48 22.44
CA GLU A 449 16.21 2.75 22.73
C GLU A 449 16.31 1.46 21.91
N ARG A 450 15.24 0.65 21.84
CA ARG A 450 15.21 -0.55 20.98
C ARG A 450 15.39 -0.20 19.51
N CYS A 451 14.74 0.86 19.00
CA CYS A 451 14.91 1.31 17.63
C CYS A 451 16.33 1.78 17.31
N ALA A 452 17.03 2.43 18.24
CA ALA A 452 18.44 2.80 18.06
C ALA A 452 19.34 1.55 17.97
N VAL A 453 19.04 0.49 18.73
CA VAL A 453 19.75 -0.79 18.63
C VAL A 453 19.44 -1.49 17.31
N TRP A 454 18.17 -1.51 16.85
CA TRP A 454 17.80 -2.09 15.55
C TRP A 454 18.50 -1.42 14.36
N ASP A 455 18.63 -0.09 14.33
CA ASP A 455 19.39 0.64 13.30
C ASP A 455 20.88 0.26 13.34
N SER A 456 21.47 0.17 14.54
CA SER A 456 22.87 -0.27 14.71
C SER A 456 23.11 -1.70 14.20
N MET A 457 22.10 -2.58 14.32
CA MET A 457 22.12 -3.94 13.79
C MET A 457 21.75 -4.03 12.30
N GLY A 458 21.50 -2.90 11.62
CA GLY A 458 21.04 -2.82 10.24
C GLY A 458 21.86 -3.64 9.23
N ILE A 459 23.15 -3.89 9.47
CA ILE A 459 23.96 -4.74 8.58
C ILE A 459 23.65 -6.25 8.72
N PHE A 460 23.19 -6.70 9.89
CA PHE A 460 22.86 -8.09 10.22
C PHE A 460 21.38 -8.39 9.99
N THR A 461 20.48 -7.50 10.45
CA THR A 461 19.07 -7.49 10.04
C THR A 461 18.94 -7.18 8.55
N SER A 462 20.04 -6.75 7.93
CA SER A 462 20.11 -6.35 6.53
C SER A 462 19.27 -5.10 6.19
N GLN A 463 18.65 -4.46 7.19
CA GLN A 463 17.85 -3.25 7.06
C GLN A 463 18.66 -2.02 6.65
#